data_AF-A0A960K170-F1
#
_entry.id   AF-A0A960K170-F1
#
_cell.length_a   1.000
_cell.length_b   1.000
_cell.length_c   1.000
_cell.angle_alpha   90.00
_cell.angle_beta   90.00
_cell.angle_gamma   90.00
#
_symmetry.space_group_name_H-M   'P 1'
#
loop_
_entity.id
_entity.type
_entity.pdbx_description
1 polymer ?
#
loop_
_entity_poly.entity_id
_entity_poly.type
_entity_poly.pdbx_seq_one_letter_code
_entity_poly.pdbx_strand_id
1 'polypeptide(L)'
;MQSFIERRRHFLKRHPGLETALLGFLPGGLFAVHLCLLLLFLNPELPLRPALLAGLALSYGLLLGGLTSLMSWILVRRRPRRARRWLPWGLTGAVALASVLAASHASRFAFYLPPGINNRLIKGALLTGVAALILFYTSLLHSVGRRPYGRRSRWGIVLLCLASVYVMAERRFAFHAGPAPIRVNVPAPPLEPPRLLVVGVEGATLDALLPLAEQGRTPFLAEILRSGATARLVPLVPDRHLPAWTTLATGKYPYRHGVTDPHRFRLPRPMEEAELQLLPSAIGFRFWGLFGAEPRAVRSSDQRAMALWQILVRRGSDSGTVGWPAPGPVPPELRFALAQEFFNGGEDATTA
;
A
#
# COMPACT_ATOMS: atom_id res chain seq x y z
N MET A 1 -25.54 37.04 -18.46
CA MET A 1 -25.66 35.68 -17.84
C MET A 1 -26.58 34.74 -18.62
N GLN A 2 -27.81 35.15 -18.98
CA GLN A 2 -28.74 34.31 -19.76
C GLN A 2 -28.21 33.89 -21.15
N SER A 3 -27.57 34.79 -21.91
CA SER A 3 -27.03 34.45 -23.25
C SER A 3 -25.85 33.45 -23.24
N PHE A 4 -25.15 33.32 -22.10
CA PHE A 4 -24.10 32.31 -21.92
C PHE A 4 -24.70 30.92 -21.61
N ILE A 5 -25.76 30.90 -20.79
CA ILE A 5 -26.50 29.67 -20.46
C ILE A 5 -27.22 29.13 -21.71
N GLU A 6 -27.79 30.00 -22.54
CA GLU A 6 -28.43 29.61 -23.80
C GLU A 6 -27.42 29.12 -24.85
N ARG A 7 -26.29 29.81 -25.03
CA ARG A 7 -25.20 29.34 -25.89
C ARG A 7 -24.66 27.97 -25.45
N ARG A 8 -24.46 27.76 -24.15
CA ARG A 8 -24.03 26.48 -23.59
C ARG A 8 -25.06 25.37 -23.83
N ARG A 9 -26.36 25.66 -23.69
CA ARG A 9 -27.45 24.71 -24.00
C ARG A 9 -27.49 24.37 -25.49
N HIS A 10 -27.26 25.36 -26.37
CA HIS A 10 -27.27 25.15 -27.82
C HIS A 10 -26.04 24.34 -28.30
N PHE A 11 -24.87 24.58 -27.72
CA PHE A 11 -23.64 23.84 -28.00
C PHE A 11 -23.72 22.36 -27.56
N LEU A 12 -24.20 22.10 -26.33
CA LEU A 12 -24.38 20.72 -25.83
C LEU A 12 -25.47 19.96 -26.60
N LYS A 13 -26.49 20.65 -27.13
CA LYS A 13 -27.48 20.03 -28.04
C LYS A 13 -26.88 19.62 -29.38
N ARG A 14 -25.85 20.32 -29.89
CA ARG A 14 -25.14 19.98 -31.14
C ARG A 14 -24.17 18.81 -30.98
N HIS A 15 -23.63 18.57 -29.77
CA HIS A 15 -22.64 17.52 -29.52
C HIS A 15 -23.02 16.63 -28.31
N PRO A 16 -24.04 15.76 -28.43
CA PRO A 16 -24.49 14.89 -27.34
C PRO A 16 -23.39 13.93 -26.84
N GLY A 17 -22.39 13.61 -27.68
CA GLY A 17 -21.24 12.78 -27.30
C GLY A 17 -20.30 13.44 -26.28
N LEU A 18 -20.12 14.76 -26.34
CA LEU A 18 -19.26 15.48 -25.40
C LEU A 18 -19.86 15.51 -23.99
N GLU A 19 -21.19 15.67 -23.87
CA GLU A 19 -21.86 15.62 -22.57
C GLU A 19 -21.72 14.23 -21.94
N THR A 20 -21.89 13.16 -22.71
CA THR A 20 -21.73 11.79 -22.21
C THR A 20 -20.30 11.50 -21.77
N ALA A 21 -19.31 12.01 -22.50
CA ALA A 21 -17.90 11.86 -22.15
C ALA A 21 -17.56 12.60 -20.84
N LEU A 22 -17.97 13.86 -20.72
CA LEU A 22 -17.73 14.66 -19.51
C LEU A 22 -18.39 14.07 -18.27
N LEU A 23 -19.64 13.60 -18.38
CA LEU A 23 -20.32 12.95 -17.26
C LEU A 23 -19.70 11.60 -16.93
N GLY A 24 -19.27 10.84 -17.95
CA GLY A 24 -18.61 9.56 -17.79
C GLY A 24 -17.23 9.64 -17.13
N PHE A 25 -16.55 10.78 -17.25
CA PHE A 25 -15.25 11.02 -16.61
C PHE A 25 -15.32 11.15 -15.08
N LEU A 26 -16.43 11.70 -14.56
CA LEU A 26 -16.54 12.07 -13.14
C LEU A 26 -16.33 10.90 -12.15
N PRO A 27 -16.94 9.70 -12.36
CA PRO A 27 -16.66 8.54 -11.51
C PRO A 27 -15.19 8.14 -11.47
N GLY A 28 -14.53 8.08 -12.63
CA GLY A 28 -13.12 7.71 -12.72
C GLY A 28 -12.21 8.75 -12.08
N GLY A 29 -12.49 10.05 -12.28
CA GLY A 29 -11.77 11.12 -11.62
C GLY A 29 -11.93 11.10 -10.09
N LEU A 30 -13.14 10.85 -9.58
CA LEU A 30 -13.37 10.70 -8.14
C LEU A 30 -12.62 9.50 -7.56
N PHE A 31 -12.66 8.36 -8.25
CA PHE A 31 -11.92 7.16 -7.85
C PHE A 31 -10.40 7.40 -7.88
N ALA A 32 -9.89 8.11 -8.89
CA ALA A 32 -8.48 8.46 -8.98
C ALA A 32 -7.99 9.33 -7.80
N VAL A 33 -8.80 10.28 -7.34
CA VAL A 33 -8.48 11.08 -6.15
C VAL A 33 -8.40 10.19 -4.90
N HIS A 34 -9.36 9.28 -4.72
CA HIS A 34 -9.32 8.30 -3.62
C HIS A 34 -8.12 7.36 -3.71
N LEU A 35 -7.75 6.93 -4.91
CA LEU A 35 -6.58 6.09 -5.14
C LEU A 35 -5.27 6.83 -4.79
N CYS A 36 -5.17 8.11 -5.15
CA CYS A 36 -4.05 8.97 -4.75
C CYS A 36 -3.99 9.09 -3.22
N LEU A 37 -5.12 9.33 -2.55
CA LEU A 37 -5.18 9.37 -1.09
C LEU A 37 -4.77 8.04 -0.46
N LEU A 38 -5.20 6.91 -1.02
CA LEU A 38 -4.77 5.58 -0.58
C LEU A 38 -3.26 5.38 -0.72
N LEU A 39 -2.66 5.80 -1.84
CA LEU A 39 -1.20 5.75 -2.03
C LEU A 39 -0.45 6.54 -0.95
N LEU A 40 -0.96 7.71 -0.57
CA LEU A 40 -0.37 8.51 0.51
C LEU A 40 -0.52 7.84 1.86
N PHE A 41 -1.65 7.17 2.14
CA PHE A 41 -1.83 6.39 3.36
C PHE A 41 -0.87 5.20 3.43
N LEU A 42 -0.67 4.52 2.30
CA LEU A 42 0.25 3.39 2.20
C LEU A 42 1.72 3.81 2.31
N ASN A 43 2.04 5.05 1.93
CA ASN A 43 3.39 5.58 1.96
C ASN A 43 3.43 6.86 2.81
N PRO A 44 3.39 6.72 4.16
CA PRO A 44 3.30 7.87 5.06
C PRO A 44 4.51 8.81 4.98
N GLU A 45 5.63 8.29 4.49
CA GLU A 45 6.90 8.99 4.29
C GLU A 45 6.90 9.92 3.06
N LEU A 46 5.89 9.81 2.18
CA LEU A 46 5.81 10.69 1.01
C LEU A 46 5.62 12.15 1.44
N PRO A 47 6.33 13.09 0.81
CA PRO A 47 6.17 14.50 1.09
C PRO A 47 4.78 14.96 0.64
N LEU A 48 4.05 15.67 1.50
CA LEU A 48 2.72 16.20 1.21
C LEU A 48 2.80 17.50 0.37
N ARG A 49 3.59 17.47 -0.71
CA ARG A 49 3.82 18.61 -1.61
C ARG A 49 2.69 18.73 -2.63
N PRO A 50 2.16 19.94 -2.90
CA PRO A 50 1.08 20.13 -3.88
C PRO A 50 1.41 19.61 -5.28
N ALA A 51 2.67 19.73 -5.73
CA ALA A 51 3.11 19.26 -7.05
C ALA A 51 2.99 17.74 -7.22
N LEU A 52 3.41 16.95 -6.21
CA LEU A 52 3.26 15.50 -6.20
C LEU A 52 1.78 15.10 -6.24
N LEU A 53 0.96 15.74 -5.39
CA LEU A 53 -0.48 15.47 -5.33
C LEU A 53 -1.17 15.77 -6.66
N ALA A 54 -0.84 16.91 -7.28
CA ALA A 54 -1.37 17.30 -8.57
C ALA A 54 -0.91 16.35 -9.68
N GLY A 55 0.37 15.95 -9.69
CA GLY A 55 0.93 15.01 -10.66
C GLY A 55 0.24 13.65 -10.62
N LEU A 56 0.09 13.07 -9.42
CA LEU A 56 -0.60 11.79 -9.21
C LEU A 56 -2.11 11.90 -9.53
N ALA A 57 -2.78 12.97 -9.09
CA ALA A 57 -4.20 13.16 -9.37
C ALA A 57 -4.47 13.34 -10.87
N LEU A 58 -3.58 14.04 -11.59
CA LEU A 58 -3.69 14.24 -13.03
C LEU A 58 -3.45 12.94 -13.80
N SER A 59 -2.40 12.19 -13.48
CA SER A 59 -2.05 10.95 -14.19
C SER A 59 -3.15 9.88 -14.01
N TYR A 60 -3.54 9.58 -12.76
CA TYR A 60 -4.61 8.63 -12.49
C TYR A 60 -5.97 9.16 -12.94
N GLY A 61 -6.21 10.48 -12.82
CA GLY A 61 -7.46 11.12 -13.22
C GLY A 61 -7.70 11.02 -14.72
N LEU A 62 -6.70 11.30 -15.55
CA LEU A 62 -6.79 11.16 -17.00
C LEU A 62 -6.99 9.70 -17.42
N LEU A 63 -6.25 8.75 -16.83
CA LEU A 63 -6.37 7.34 -17.16
C LEU A 63 -7.75 6.78 -16.76
N LEU A 64 -8.12 6.87 -15.48
CA LEU A 64 -9.35 6.27 -14.95
C LEU A 64 -10.59 7.04 -15.41
N GLY A 65 -10.50 8.37 -15.49
CA GLY A 65 -11.55 9.22 -16.06
C GLY A 65 -11.76 8.95 -17.55
N GLY A 66 -10.69 8.77 -18.32
CA GLY A 66 -10.76 8.36 -19.73
C GLY A 66 -11.42 7.00 -19.91
N LEU A 67 -11.02 6.00 -19.11
CA LEU A 67 -11.58 4.65 -19.14
C LEU A 67 -13.09 4.63 -18.81
N THR A 68 -13.48 5.32 -17.73
CA THR A 68 -14.89 5.43 -17.32
C THR A 68 -15.72 6.26 -18.29
N SER A 69 -15.14 7.29 -18.91
CA SER A 69 -15.75 8.05 -20.00
C SER A 69 -16.01 7.18 -21.24
N LEU A 70 -15.02 6.39 -21.66
CA LEU A 70 -15.16 5.43 -22.77
C LEU A 70 -16.23 4.38 -22.49
N MET A 71 -16.22 3.79 -21.29
CA MET A 71 -17.23 2.82 -20.86
C MET A 71 -18.63 3.43 -20.86
N SER A 72 -18.76 4.65 -20.33
CA SER A 72 -20.04 5.38 -20.31
C SER A 72 -20.53 5.71 -21.72
N TRP A 73 -19.62 6.08 -22.63
CA TRP A 73 -19.94 6.30 -24.03
C TRP A 73 -20.45 5.03 -24.70
N ILE A 74 -19.80 3.88 -24.50
CA ILE A 74 -20.23 2.58 -25.06
C ILE A 74 -21.62 2.20 -24.54
N LEU A 75 -21.83 2.23 -23.22
CA LEU A 75 -23.09 1.81 -22.58
C LEU A 75 -24.28 2.67 -22.98
N VAL A 76 -24.03 3.95 -23.27
CA VAL A 76 -25.08 4.94 -23.48
C VAL A 76 -25.14 5.44 -24.93
N ARG A 77 -24.29 4.90 -25.84
CA ARG A 77 -24.15 5.32 -27.25
C ARG A 77 -25.48 5.43 -27.99
N ARG A 78 -26.40 4.50 -27.74
CA ARG A 78 -27.73 4.46 -28.39
C ARG A 78 -28.79 5.33 -27.69
N ARG A 79 -28.56 5.80 -26.47
CA ARG A 79 -29.54 6.54 -25.64
C ARG A 79 -28.88 7.61 -24.75
N PRO A 80 -28.29 8.70 -25.29
CA PRO A 80 -27.50 9.69 -24.55
C PRO A 80 -28.20 10.29 -23.30
N ARG A 81 -29.53 10.41 -23.34
CA ARG A 81 -30.35 10.87 -22.19
C ARG A 81 -30.26 9.97 -20.95
N ARG A 82 -29.79 8.71 -21.08
CA ARG A 82 -29.56 7.81 -19.95
C ARG A 82 -28.28 8.13 -19.17
N ALA A 83 -27.31 8.87 -19.73
CA ALA A 83 -26.02 9.10 -19.08
C ALA A 83 -26.17 9.80 -17.72
N ARG A 84 -27.08 10.78 -17.64
CA ARG A 84 -27.42 11.47 -16.38
C ARG A 84 -28.04 10.56 -15.32
N ARG A 85 -28.69 9.46 -15.73
CA ARG A 85 -29.26 8.47 -14.81
C ARG A 85 -28.19 7.49 -14.31
N TRP A 86 -27.15 7.25 -15.11
CA TRP A 86 -26.02 6.39 -14.75
C TRP A 86 -24.97 7.06 -13.88
N LEU A 87 -24.82 8.40 -13.98
CA LEU A 87 -23.82 9.13 -13.21
C LEU A 87 -23.86 8.83 -11.68
N PRO A 88 -25.00 8.89 -10.98
CA PRO A 88 -25.05 8.59 -9.54
C PRO A 88 -24.61 7.16 -9.20
N TRP A 89 -24.92 6.19 -10.06
CA TRP A 89 -24.45 4.81 -9.93
C TRP A 89 -22.93 4.70 -10.11
N GLY A 90 -22.36 5.41 -11.10
CA GLY A 90 -20.92 5.48 -11.29
C GLY A 90 -20.20 6.09 -10.08
N LEU A 91 -20.71 7.22 -9.57
CA LEU A 91 -20.17 7.87 -8.36
C LEU A 91 -20.28 6.96 -7.12
N THR A 92 -21.41 6.27 -6.96
CA THR A 92 -21.61 5.28 -5.89
C THR A 92 -20.56 4.17 -5.99
N GLY A 93 -20.37 3.60 -7.18
CA GLY A 93 -19.37 2.56 -7.42
C GLY A 93 -17.95 3.02 -7.14
N ALA A 94 -17.59 4.25 -7.53
CA ALA A 94 -16.29 4.83 -7.26
C ALA A 94 -16.00 4.96 -5.75
N VAL A 95 -16.95 5.50 -4.98
CA VAL A 95 -16.80 5.68 -3.52
C VAL A 95 -16.83 4.33 -2.80
N ALA A 96 -17.69 3.40 -3.22
CA ALA A 96 -17.76 2.06 -2.66
C ALA A 96 -16.45 1.28 -2.88
N LEU A 97 -15.92 1.29 -4.11
CA LEU A 97 -14.65 0.65 -4.43
C LEU A 97 -13.50 1.29 -3.64
N ALA A 98 -13.46 2.62 -3.53
CA ALA A 98 -12.48 3.32 -2.70
C ALA A 98 -12.55 2.89 -1.22
N SER A 99 -13.75 2.78 -0.64
CA SER A 99 -13.95 2.31 0.74
C SER A 99 -13.44 0.87 0.93
N VAL A 100 -13.81 -0.05 0.03
CA VAL A 100 -13.38 -1.46 0.07
C VAL A 100 -11.86 -1.57 -0.07
N LEU A 101 -11.26 -0.79 -0.97
CA LEU A 101 -9.80 -0.75 -1.11
C LEU A 101 -9.14 -0.22 0.15
N ALA A 102 -9.60 0.89 0.72
CA ALA A 102 -9.05 1.41 1.96
C ALA A 102 -9.16 0.40 3.11
N ALA A 103 -10.32 -0.24 3.28
CA ALA A 103 -10.56 -1.23 4.34
C ALA A 103 -9.68 -2.48 4.17
N SER A 104 -9.64 -3.05 2.95
CA SER A 104 -8.81 -4.23 2.65
C SER A 104 -7.33 -3.95 2.87
N HIS A 105 -6.85 -2.76 2.54
CA HIS A 105 -5.45 -2.40 2.71
C HIS A 105 -5.09 -2.12 4.16
N ALA A 106 -6.00 -1.51 4.94
CA ALA A 106 -5.79 -1.34 6.38
C ALA A 106 -5.67 -2.67 7.12
N SER A 107 -6.49 -3.67 6.73
CA SER A 107 -6.39 -5.02 7.28
C SER A 107 -5.13 -5.73 6.79
N ARG A 108 -4.86 -5.68 5.48
CA ARG A 108 -3.75 -6.42 4.86
C ARG A 108 -2.38 -5.88 5.25
N PHE A 109 -2.24 -4.58 5.51
CA PHE A 109 -0.97 -3.94 5.82
C PHE A 109 -0.85 -3.53 7.30
N ALA A 110 -1.55 -4.21 8.20
CA ALA A 110 -1.58 -3.87 9.63
C ALA A 110 -0.19 -3.83 10.30
N PHE A 111 0.72 -4.73 9.91
CA PHE A 111 2.12 -4.76 10.38
C PHE A 111 3.08 -3.92 9.52
N TYR A 112 2.60 -3.39 8.39
CA TYR A 112 3.40 -2.62 7.44
C TYR A 112 3.15 -1.12 7.56
N LEU A 113 2.05 -0.72 8.20
CA LEU A 113 1.72 0.68 8.47
C LEU A 113 1.92 1.02 9.95
N PRO A 114 2.37 2.25 10.26
CA PRO A 114 2.33 2.75 11.63
C PRO A 114 0.91 2.64 12.20
N PRO A 115 0.72 2.20 13.46
CA PRO A 115 -0.62 2.02 14.05
C PRO A 115 -1.49 3.28 13.96
N GLY A 116 -0.89 4.47 14.11
CA GLY A 116 -1.58 5.75 13.95
C GLY A 116 -2.15 5.98 12.55
N ILE A 117 -1.37 5.66 11.49
CA ILE A 117 -1.83 5.70 10.09
C ILE A 117 -2.91 4.66 9.87
N ASN A 118 -2.70 3.42 10.34
CA ASN A 118 -3.62 2.33 10.07
C ASN A 118 -5.00 2.59 10.67
N ASN A 119 -5.06 3.05 11.93
CA ASN A 119 -6.32 3.40 12.59
C ASN A 119 -7.07 4.53 11.86
N ARG A 120 -6.34 5.50 11.31
CA ARG A 120 -6.92 6.59 10.51
C ARG A 120 -7.46 6.08 9.19
N LEU A 121 -6.75 5.15 8.52
CA LEU A 121 -7.21 4.51 7.30
C LEU A 121 -8.49 3.69 7.53
N ILE A 122 -8.56 2.91 8.62
CA ILE A 122 -9.78 2.17 9.01
C ILE A 122 -10.95 3.12 9.20
N LYS A 123 -10.79 4.17 10.02
CA LYS A 123 -11.84 5.16 10.29
C LYS A 123 -12.30 5.84 9.01
N GLY A 124 -11.37 6.19 8.14
CA GLY A 124 -11.69 6.81 6.87
C GLY A 124 -12.41 5.85 5.93
N ALA A 125 -11.99 4.58 5.85
CA ALA A 125 -12.65 3.56 5.03
C ALA A 125 -14.11 3.36 5.45
N LEU A 126 -14.37 3.29 6.76
CA LEU A 126 -15.71 3.19 7.34
C LEU A 126 -16.60 4.37 6.95
N LEU A 127 -16.12 5.61 7.14
CA LEU A 127 -16.89 6.81 6.84
C LEU A 127 -17.15 6.99 5.33
N THR A 128 -16.15 6.68 4.50
CA THR A 128 -16.32 6.63 3.04
C THR A 128 -17.31 5.53 2.64
N GLY A 129 -17.34 4.40 3.34
CA GLY A 129 -18.32 3.33 3.15
C GLY A 129 -19.74 3.75 3.50
N VAL A 130 -19.92 4.49 4.60
CA VAL A 130 -21.22 5.10 4.97
C VAL A 130 -21.67 6.08 3.89
N ALA A 131 -20.78 6.93 3.37
CA ALA A 131 -21.08 7.82 2.26
C ALA A 131 -21.52 7.06 1.00
N ALA A 132 -20.82 5.96 0.66
CA ALA A 132 -21.19 5.08 -0.45
C ALA A 132 -22.58 4.45 -0.25
N LEU A 133 -22.92 4.03 0.97
CA LEU A 133 -24.22 3.46 1.29
C LEU A 133 -25.35 4.47 1.12
N ILE A 134 -25.16 5.71 1.59
CA ILE A 134 -26.13 6.80 1.40
C ILE A 134 -26.30 7.11 -0.10
N LEU A 135 -25.20 7.17 -0.85
CA LEU A 135 -25.23 7.34 -2.31
C LEU A 135 -25.97 6.21 -3.03
N PHE A 136 -25.74 4.97 -2.59
CA PHE A 136 -26.42 3.77 -3.11
C PHE A 136 -27.92 3.85 -2.90
N TYR A 137 -28.40 4.06 -1.67
CA TYR A 137 -29.83 4.16 -1.39
C TYR A 137 -30.46 5.35 -2.10
N THR A 138 -29.77 6.48 -2.17
CA THR A 138 -30.24 7.64 -2.94
C THR A 138 -30.42 7.29 -4.42
N SER A 139 -29.44 6.61 -5.01
CA SER A 139 -29.47 6.19 -6.42
C SER A 139 -30.55 5.13 -6.67
N LEU A 140 -30.72 4.18 -5.74
CA LEU A 140 -31.73 3.13 -5.79
C LEU A 140 -33.15 3.69 -5.73
N LEU A 141 -33.45 4.56 -4.75
CA LEU A 141 -34.77 5.15 -4.57
C LEU A 141 -35.23 5.96 -5.81
N HIS A 142 -34.32 6.72 -6.41
CA HIS A 142 -34.64 7.47 -7.64
C HIS A 142 -34.79 6.55 -8.86
N SER A 143 -34.05 5.43 -8.90
CA SER A 143 -34.13 4.45 -9.99
C SER A 143 -35.43 3.64 -9.95
N VAL A 144 -35.81 3.13 -8.77
CA VAL A 144 -37.06 2.37 -8.54
C VAL A 144 -38.28 3.27 -8.68
N GLY A 145 -38.25 4.45 -8.05
CA GLY A 145 -39.35 5.41 -8.12
C GLY A 145 -39.50 6.12 -9.47
N ARG A 146 -38.59 5.88 -10.43
CA ARG A 146 -38.52 6.55 -11.74
C ARG A 146 -38.55 8.10 -11.65
N ARG A 147 -38.16 8.68 -10.51
CA ARG A 147 -38.19 10.13 -10.25
C ARG A 147 -36.90 10.78 -10.77
N PRO A 148 -36.99 11.95 -11.44
CA PRO A 148 -35.78 12.68 -11.82
C PRO A 148 -35.06 13.21 -10.57
N TYR A 149 -33.73 13.21 -10.60
CA TYR A 149 -32.92 13.81 -9.52
C TYR A 149 -33.20 15.31 -9.43
N GLY A 150 -33.85 15.73 -8.33
CA GLY A 150 -34.12 17.12 -8.00
C GLY A 150 -32.86 17.90 -7.59
N ARG A 151 -32.99 19.21 -7.40
CA ARG A 151 -31.86 20.10 -7.04
C ARG A 151 -31.23 19.70 -5.70
N ARG A 152 -32.05 19.36 -4.70
CA ARG A 152 -31.60 18.88 -3.38
C ARG A 152 -30.80 17.59 -3.47
N SER A 153 -31.31 16.56 -4.17
CA SER A 153 -30.59 15.28 -4.33
C SER A 153 -29.26 15.44 -5.06
N ARG A 154 -29.19 16.32 -6.08
CA ARG A 154 -27.93 16.58 -6.81
C ARG A 154 -26.89 17.22 -5.90
N TRP A 155 -27.27 18.22 -5.11
CA TRP A 155 -26.38 18.84 -4.13
C TRP A 155 -25.97 17.86 -3.03
N GLY A 156 -26.88 17.01 -2.56
CA GLY A 156 -26.56 15.95 -1.60
C GLY A 156 -25.52 14.97 -2.13
N ILE A 157 -25.65 14.52 -3.38
CA ILE A 157 -24.66 13.64 -4.03
C ILE A 157 -23.29 14.33 -4.13
N VAL A 158 -23.26 15.59 -4.60
CA VAL A 158 -22.00 16.36 -4.70
C VAL A 158 -21.35 16.52 -3.32
N LEU A 159 -22.14 16.88 -2.31
CA LEU A 159 -21.64 17.04 -0.94
C LEU A 159 -21.09 15.73 -0.37
N LEU A 160 -21.76 14.59 -0.62
CA LEU A 160 -21.28 13.28 -0.19
C LEU A 160 -19.97 12.88 -0.88
N CYS A 161 -19.83 13.15 -2.19
CA CYS A 161 -18.57 12.91 -2.91
C CYS A 161 -17.45 13.78 -2.33
N LEU A 162 -17.69 15.07 -2.10
CA LEU A 162 -16.70 15.97 -1.49
C LEU A 162 -16.36 15.56 -0.05
N ALA A 163 -17.36 15.20 0.75
CA ALA A 163 -17.17 14.73 2.11
C ALA A 163 -16.33 13.44 2.15
N SER A 164 -16.54 12.52 1.21
CA SER A 164 -15.75 11.28 1.12
C SER A 164 -14.26 11.57 0.88
N VAL A 165 -13.95 12.52 -0.01
CA VAL A 165 -12.57 12.96 -0.29
C VAL A 165 -11.99 13.69 0.91
N TYR A 166 -12.75 14.62 1.50
CA TYR A 166 -12.34 15.40 2.66
C TYR A 166 -11.99 14.52 3.86
N VAL A 167 -12.82 13.52 4.17
CA VAL A 167 -12.61 12.59 5.28
C VAL A 167 -11.31 11.82 5.14
N MET A 168 -11.00 11.32 3.94
CA MET A 168 -9.74 10.65 3.62
C MET A 168 -8.56 11.61 3.74
N ALA A 169 -8.66 12.78 3.10
CA ALA A 169 -7.62 13.79 3.10
C ALA A 169 -7.29 14.26 4.52
N GLU A 170 -8.24 14.79 5.26
CA GLU A 170 -8.07 15.29 6.63
C GLU A 170 -7.36 14.25 7.51
N ARG A 171 -7.82 13.00 7.48
CA ARG A 171 -7.21 11.91 8.26
C ARG A 171 -5.74 11.67 7.89
N ARG A 172 -5.40 11.74 6.60
CA ARG A 172 -4.02 11.58 6.13
C ARG A 172 -3.14 12.76 6.51
N PHE A 173 -3.62 13.98 6.31
CA PHE A 173 -2.89 15.22 6.61
C PHE A 173 -2.70 15.44 8.12
N ALA A 174 -3.64 14.97 8.94
CA ALA A 174 -3.52 15.06 10.39
C ALA A 174 -2.55 14.02 11.00
N PHE A 175 -2.01 13.09 10.19
CA PHE A 175 -0.92 12.22 10.63
C PHE A 175 0.44 12.87 10.35
N HIS A 176 1.22 13.03 11.42
CA HIS A 176 2.62 13.41 11.35
C HIS A 176 3.44 12.19 11.78
N ALA A 177 4.42 11.78 10.96
CA ALA A 177 5.37 10.77 11.39
C ALA A 177 6.10 11.31 12.63
N GLY A 178 6.11 10.53 13.72
CA GLY A 178 6.87 10.90 14.92
C GLY A 178 8.35 11.08 14.57
N PRO A 179 9.10 11.86 15.36
CA PRO A 179 10.53 12.04 15.13
C PRO A 179 11.21 10.67 15.02
N ALA A 180 12.16 10.54 14.09
CA ALA A 180 12.96 9.33 13.97
C ALA A 180 13.56 9.00 15.35
N PRO A 181 13.55 7.73 15.79
CA PRO A 181 14.11 7.38 17.08
C PRO A 181 15.56 7.87 17.13
N ILE A 182 15.88 8.71 18.11
CA ILE A 182 17.24 9.19 18.34
C ILE A 182 18.11 7.96 18.54
N ARG A 183 19.15 7.82 17.72
CA ARG A 183 20.17 6.79 17.92
C ARG A 183 21.00 7.21 19.12
N VAL A 184 20.56 6.82 20.31
CA VAL A 184 21.35 7.06 21.51
C VAL A 184 22.46 6.02 21.53
N ASN A 185 23.70 6.45 21.31
CA ASN A 185 24.88 5.68 21.64
C ASN A 185 25.03 5.73 23.16
N VAL A 186 24.19 4.98 23.89
CA VAL A 186 24.46 4.72 25.30
C VAL A 186 25.55 3.65 25.33
N PRO A 187 26.74 3.94 25.90
CA PRO A 187 27.71 2.90 26.23
C PRO A 187 27.00 1.98 27.20
N ALA A 188 26.58 0.84 26.70
CA ALA A 188 25.87 -0.12 27.49
C ALA A 188 26.86 -1.20 27.88
N PRO A 189 26.79 -1.74 29.11
CA PRO A 189 27.82 -2.60 29.65
C PRO A 189 28.08 -3.77 28.70
N PRO A 190 29.35 -4.21 28.59
CA PRO A 190 29.67 -5.39 27.80
C PRO A 190 28.82 -6.55 28.30
N LEU A 191 28.19 -7.25 27.36
CA LEU A 191 27.50 -8.49 27.66
C LEU A 191 28.54 -9.60 27.64
N GLU A 192 28.44 -10.58 28.54
CA GLU A 192 29.10 -11.85 28.28
C GLU A 192 28.59 -12.38 26.92
N PRO A 193 29.49 -12.71 25.98
CA PRO A 193 29.09 -13.05 24.63
C PRO A 193 28.21 -14.32 24.65
N PRO A 194 26.93 -14.23 24.25
CA PRO A 194 26.06 -15.40 24.27
C PRO A 194 26.54 -16.40 23.22
N ARG A 195 26.56 -17.69 23.58
CA ARG A 195 26.71 -18.77 22.60
C ARG A 195 25.37 -19.00 21.90
N LEU A 196 25.13 -18.26 20.83
CA LEU A 196 23.87 -18.28 20.08
C LEU A 196 24.10 -18.71 18.63
N LEU A 197 23.40 -19.76 18.20
CA LEU A 197 23.27 -20.14 16.80
C LEU A 197 21.80 -20.04 16.41
N VAL A 198 21.50 -19.23 15.39
CA VAL A 198 20.16 -19.12 14.81
C VAL A 198 20.18 -19.75 13.43
N VAL A 199 19.36 -20.79 13.24
CA VAL A 199 19.20 -21.46 11.95
C VAL A 199 17.78 -21.22 11.46
N GLY A 200 17.66 -20.64 10.27
CA GLY A 200 16.39 -20.50 9.59
C GLY A 200 16.29 -21.53 8.46
N VAL A 201 15.23 -22.31 8.44
CA VAL A 201 14.97 -23.32 7.40
C VAL A 201 13.65 -22.98 6.70
N GLU A 202 13.71 -22.71 5.41
CA GLU A 202 12.52 -22.38 4.63
C GLU A 202 11.64 -23.60 4.40
N GLY A 203 10.32 -23.42 4.49
CA GLY A 203 9.34 -24.49 4.30
C GLY A 203 9.24 -25.52 5.45
N ALA A 204 10.10 -25.43 6.47
CA ALA A 204 10.12 -26.34 7.62
C ALA A 204 9.03 -26.02 8.66
N THR A 205 7.77 -26.11 8.26
CA THR A 205 6.63 -25.92 9.17
C THR A 205 6.55 -27.03 10.22
N LEU A 206 6.00 -26.76 11.41
CA LEU A 206 5.79 -27.80 12.43
C LEU A 206 4.90 -28.94 11.92
N ASP A 207 3.94 -28.63 11.05
CA ASP A 207 3.05 -29.62 10.45
C ASP A 207 3.82 -30.60 9.54
N ALA A 208 4.95 -30.18 8.98
CA ALA A 208 5.86 -31.04 8.22
C ALA A 208 6.93 -31.71 9.10
N LEU A 209 7.46 -30.99 10.09
CA LEU A 209 8.55 -31.48 10.94
C LEU A 209 8.10 -32.55 11.94
N LEU A 210 6.90 -32.42 12.53
CA LEU A 210 6.41 -33.36 13.54
C LEU A 210 6.25 -34.79 12.99
N PRO A 211 5.58 -35.01 11.83
CA PRO A 211 5.49 -36.36 11.26
C PRO A 211 6.85 -36.95 10.86
N LEU A 212 7.77 -36.13 10.36
CA LEU A 212 9.11 -36.59 9.99
C LEU A 212 9.93 -36.98 11.23
N ALA A 213 9.75 -36.27 12.35
CA ALA A 213 10.37 -36.59 13.62
C ALA A 213 9.83 -37.92 14.19
N GLU A 214 8.51 -38.13 14.15
CA GLU A 214 7.86 -39.37 14.58
C GLU A 214 8.30 -40.59 13.75
N GLN A 215 8.54 -40.39 12.45
CA GLN A 215 9.08 -41.42 11.55
C GLN A 215 10.59 -41.67 11.74
N GLY A 216 11.26 -40.96 12.66
CA GLY A 216 12.70 -41.07 12.89
C GLY A 216 13.55 -40.50 11.75
N ARG A 217 12.98 -39.71 10.83
CA ARG A 217 13.69 -39.13 9.66
C ARG A 217 14.47 -37.86 10.01
N THR A 218 14.13 -37.20 11.11
CA THR A 218 14.78 -35.97 11.58
C THR A 218 15.19 -36.07 13.05
N PRO A 219 16.08 -37.03 13.42
CA PRO A 219 16.37 -37.37 14.82
C PRO A 219 16.91 -36.19 15.65
N PHE A 220 17.75 -35.35 15.05
CA PHE A 220 18.26 -34.15 15.71
C PHE A 220 17.16 -33.12 16.02
N LEU A 221 16.23 -32.91 15.08
CA LEU A 221 15.09 -32.01 15.31
C LEU A 221 14.12 -32.62 16.33
N ALA A 222 13.91 -33.94 16.30
CA ALA A 222 13.09 -34.64 17.29
C ALA A 222 13.62 -34.43 18.72
N GLU A 223 14.95 -34.47 18.90
CA GLU A 223 15.58 -34.17 20.19
C GLU A 223 15.35 -32.72 20.63
N ILE A 224 15.51 -31.75 19.72
CA ILE A 224 15.23 -30.32 20.01
C ILE A 224 13.76 -30.10 20.38
N LEU A 225 12.82 -30.74 19.66
CA LEU A 225 11.40 -30.64 19.94
C LEU A 225 11.04 -31.22 21.33
N ARG A 226 11.74 -32.28 21.77
CA ARG A 226 11.51 -32.93 23.07
C ARG A 226 12.18 -32.22 24.25
N SER A 227 13.39 -31.72 24.05
CA SER A 227 14.23 -31.14 25.12
C SER A 227 14.21 -29.61 25.17
N GLY A 228 13.73 -28.96 24.12
CA GLY A 228 13.65 -27.52 23.98
C GLY A 228 12.23 -26.96 24.12
N ALA A 229 12.05 -25.75 23.61
CA ALA A 229 10.76 -25.09 23.54
C ALA A 229 10.31 -24.99 22.07
N THR A 230 9.04 -25.26 21.81
CA THR A 230 8.47 -25.21 20.46
C THR A 230 7.18 -24.42 20.46
N ALA A 231 7.02 -23.53 19.48
CA ALA A 231 5.79 -22.76 19.31
C ALA A 231 5.53 -22.48 17.82
N ARG A 232 4.25 -22.38 17.46
CA ARG A 232 3.82 -21.97 16.12
C ARG A 232 3.82 -20.45 16.04
N LEU A 233 4.57 -19.89 15.09
CA LEU A 233 4.59 -18.44 14.85
C LEU A 233 3.50 -18.03 13.87
N VAL A 234 2.89 -16.87 14.12
CA VAL A 234 1.93 -16.26 13.18
C VAL A 234 2.72 -15.49 12.12
N PRO A 235 2.54 -15.79 10.81
CA PRO A 235 3.25 -15.08 9.75
C PRO A 235 2.77 -13.64 9.61
N LEU A 236 3.60 -12.81 8.99
CA LEU A 236 3.19 -11.48 8.57
C LEU A 236 2.20 -11.57 7.41
N VAL A 237 1.27 -10.62 7.36
CA VAL A 237 0.38 -10.42 6.21
C VAL A 237 0.64 -9.02 5.64
N PRO A 238 0.87 -8.88 4.31
CA PRO A 238 1.10 -9.98 3.35
C PRO A 238 2.38 -10.77 3.66
N ASP A 239 2.37 -12.07 3.38
CA ASP A 239 3.58 -12.90 3.53
C ASP A 239 4.58 -12.53 2.43
N ARG A 240 5.61 -11.80 2.82
CA ARG A 240 6.68 -11.33 1.94
C ARG A 240 8.00 -11.76 2.54
N HIS A 241 8.75 -12.51 1.74
CA HIS A 241 10.02 -13.13 2.10
C HIS A 241 11.01 -12.16 2.76
N LEU A 242 11.48 -11.14 2.04
CA LEU A 242 12.47 -10.18 2.57
C LEU A 242 12.00 -9.43 3.84
N PRO A 243 10.78 -8.87 3.91
CA PRO A 243 10.24 -8.29 5.15
C PRO A 243 10.17 -9.27 6.34
N ALA A 244 9.78 -10.52 6.11
CA ALA A 244 9.69 -11.54 7.16
C ALA A 244 11.07 -11.85 7.75
N TRP A 245 12.07 -12.09 6.91
CA TRP A 245 13.45 -12.32 7.34
C TRP A 245 14.07 -11.09 8.02
N THR A 246 13.74 -9.89 7.58
CA THR A 246 14.18 -8.66 8.25
C THR A 246 13.49 -8.49 9.62
N THR A 247 12.22 -8.89 9.74
CA THR A 247 11.52 -8.91 11.03
C THR A 247 12.15 -9.88 12.01
N LEU A 248 12.52 -11.09 11.55
CA LEU A 248 13.25 -12.08 12.36
C LEU A 248 14.62 -11.53 12.80
N ALA A 249 15.34 -10.88 11.89
CA ALA A 249 16.66 -10.31 12.17
C ALA A 249 16.62 -9.15 13.19
N THR A 250 15.60 -8.29 13.10
CA THR A 250 15.54 -7.03 13.88
C THR A 250 14.64 -7.10 15.11
N GLY A 251 13.76 -8.11 15.20
CA GLY A 251 12.70 -8.18 16.21
C GLY A 251 11.69 -7.04 16.11
N LYS A 252 11.59 -6.38 14.94
CA LYS A 252 10.69 -5.24 14.67
C LYS A 252 9.75 -5.57 13.52
N TYR A 253 8.59 -4.92 13.46
CA TYR A 253 7.68 -5.05 12.32
C TYR A 253 8.14 -4.23 11.09
N PRO A 254 7.63 -4.53 9.88
CA PRO A 254 7.99 -3.83 8.65
C PRO A 254 7.90 -2.30 8.71
N TYR A 255 6.87 -1.75 9.36
CA TYR A 255 6.75 -0.30 9.52
C TYR A 255 7.86 0.34 10.38
N ARG A 256 8.51 -0.45 11.25
CA ARG A 256 9.60 0.00 12.14
C ARG A 256 10.97 -0.17 11.49
N HIS A 257 11.25 -1.32 10.88
CA HIS A 257 12.55 -1.55 10.24
C HIS A 257 12.63 -1.00 8.80
N GLY A 258 11.50 -0.61 8.18
CA GLY A 258 11.48 0.10 6.89
C GLY A 258 11.64 -0.79 5.64
N VAL A 259 11.61 -2.12 5.80
CA VAL A 259 11.70 -3.07 4.68
C VAL A 259 10.32 -3.70 4.49
N THR A 260 9.62 -3.28 3.45
CA THR A 260 8.22 -3.66 3.21
C THR A 260 8.02 -4.48 1.94
N ASP A 261 8.93 -4.38 0.98
CA ASP A 261 8.94 -5.07 -0.31
C ASP A 261 10.41 -5.21 -0.77
N PRO A 262 10.79 -6.22 -1.59
CA PRO A 262 12.12 -6.26 -2.21
C PRO A 262 12.44 -5.05 -3.09
N HIS A 263 11.43 -4.37 -3.63
CA HIS A 263 11.62 -3.21 -4.49
C HIS A 263 10.90 -1.97 -3.96
N ARG A 264 11.55 -0.82 -4.12
CA ARG A 264 10.93 0.50 -4.04
C ARG A 264 10.80 1.06 -5.44
N PHE A 265 9.76 1.86 -5.69
CA PHE A 265 9.50 2.41 -7.02
C PHE A 265 9.71 3.92 -6.99
N ARG A 266 10.74 4.40 -7.70
CA ARG A 266 11.02 5.83 -7.83
C ARG A 266 10.09 6.44 -8.86
N LEU A 267 9.34 7.46 -8.47
CA LEU A 267 8.47 8.19 -9.37
C LEU A 267 9.29 9.12 -10.29
N PRO A 268 8.94 9.23 -11.58
CA PRO A 268 9.64 10.09 -12.52
C PRO A 268 9.36 11.58 -12.25
N ARG A 269 10.23 12.46 -12.74
CA ARG A 269 9.96 13.91 -12.74
C ARG A 269 8.73 14.19 -13.64
N PRO A 270 7.79 15.07 -13.23
CA PRO A 270 7.90 16.10 -12.20
C PRO A 270 7.48 15.67 -10.78
N MET A 271 7.19 14.38 -10.53
CA MET A 271 6.78 13.87 -9.20
C MET A 271 7.97 13.71 -8.21
N GLU A 272 9.04 14.48 -8.42
CA GLU A 272 10.24 14.60 -7.56
C GLU A 272 10.75 13.29 -6.95
N GLU A 273 11.32 12.37 -7.73
CA GLU A 273 12.08 11.18 -7.28
C GLU A 273 11.58 10.46 -6.00
N ALA A 274 10.27 10.54 -5.73
CA ALA A 274 9.68 10.04 -4.50
C ALA A 274 9.54 8.53 -4.62
N GLU A 275 9.76 7.80 -3.53
CA GLU A 275 9.75 6.35 -3.54
C GLU A 275 8.43 5.80 -3.00
N LEU A 276 7.72 5.02 -3.82
CA LEU A 276 6.62 4.18 -3.37
C LEU A 276 7.17 2.86 -2.84
N GLN A 277 6.79 2.49 -1.63
CA GLN A 277 7.17 1.24 -0.97
C GLN A 277 6.00 0.24 -0.93
N LEU A 278 4.82 0.71 -0.51
CA LEU A 278 3.60 -0.08 -0.47
C LEU A 278 2.66 0.35 -1.59
N LEU A 279 2.13 -0.63 -2.31
CA LEU A 279 1.27 -0.42 -3.48
C LEU A 279 -0.13 -1.02 -3.25
N PRO A 280 -1.18 -0.44 -3.88
CA PRO A 280 -2.52 -0.99 -3.86
C PRO A 280 -2.63 -2.37 -4.55
N SER A 281 -2.39 -3.45 -3.81
CA SER A 281 -2.27 -4.80 -4.38
C SER A 281 -3.59 -5.39 -4.90
N ALA A 282 -4.75 -5.00 -4.34
CA ALA A 282 -6.04 -5.60 -4.69
C ALA A 282 -6.57 -5.27 -6.10
N ILE A 283 -5.95 -4.31 -6.80
CA ILE A 283 -6.34 -3.87 -8.15
C ILE A 283 -5.24 -4.12 -9.18
N GLY A 284 -4.24 -4.94 -8.86
CA GLY A 284 -3.11 -5.17 -9.75
C GLY A 284 -2.31 -3.90 -10.05
N PHE A 285 -2.28 -2.93 -9.12
CA PHE A 285 -1.68 -1.61 -9.34
C PHE A 285 -0.24 -1.66 -9.88
N ARG A 286 0.52 -2.69 -9.51
CA ARG A 286 1.90 -2.90 -10.02
C ARG A 286 1.98 -3.01 -11.55
N PHE A 287 0.91 -3.42 -12.23
CA PHE A 287 0.91 -3.62 -13.68
C PHE A 287 0.54 -2.38 -14.49
N TRP A 288 -0.14 -1.40 -13.88
CA TRP A 288 -0.70 -0.26 -14.63
C TRP A 288 -0.52 1.10 -13.94
N GLY A 289 -0.28 1.11 -12.62
CA GLY A 289 -0.25 2.33 -11.80
C GLY A 289 1.14 2.95 -11.59
N LEU A 290 2.20 2.27 -12.05
CA LEU A 290 3.60 2.67 -11.90
C LEU A 290 4.12 3.48 -13.10
N PHE A 291 3.38 4.50 -13.54
CA PHE A 291 3.68 5.28 -14.75
C PHE A 291 5.11 5.83 -14.77
N GLY A 292 6.00 5.19 -15.55
CA GLY A 292 7.41 5.55 -15.65
C GLY A 292 8.18 5.40 -14.35
N ALA A 293 7.65 4.68 -13.36
CA ALA A 293 8.31 4.47 -12.09
C ALA A 293 9.34 3.35 -12.21
N GLU A 294 10.56 3.61 -11.78
CA GLU A 294 11.66 2.66 -11.90
C GLU A 294 11.80 1.83 -10.63
N PRO A 295 11.86 0.49 -10.74
CA PRO A 295 12.12 -0.37 -9.61
C PRO A 295 13.57 -0.21 -9.14
N ARG A 296 13.75 -0.11 -7.82
CA ARG A 296 15.04 -0.11 -7.13
C ARG A 296 15.03 -1.19 -6.04
N ALA A 297 16.04 -2.05 -6.04
CA ALA A 297 16.25 -3.01 -4.97
C ALA A 297 16.48 -2.31 -3.62
N VAL A 298 15.84 -2.83 -2.57
CA VAL A 298 16.05 -2.36 -1.19
C VAL A 298 17.47 -2.72 -0.73
N ARG A 299 18.14 -1.79 -0.07
CA ARG A 299 19.52 -1.95 0.42
C ARG A 299 19.59 -2.00 1.95
N SER A 300 20.71 -2.43 2.50
CA SER A 300 20.95 -2.42 3.96
C SER A 300 20.84 -1.01 4.54
N SER A 301 21.26 0.01 3.80
CA SER A 301 21.13 1.43 4.18
C SER A 301 19.68 1.92 4.29
N ASP A 302 18.73 1.21 3.68
CA ASP A 302 17.30 1.52 3.78
C ASP A 302 16.68 1.03 5.11
N GLN A 303 17.39 0.18 5.86
CA GLN A 303 16.91 -0.35 7.13
C GLN A 303 16.96 0.71 8.24
N ARG A 304 15.87 0.80 8.99
CA ARG A 304 15.68 1.76 10.10
C ARG A 304 15.89 1.15 11.48
N ALA A 305 16.13 -0.16 11.55
CA ALA A 305 16.39 -0.91 12.77
C ALA A 305 17.63 -1.79 12.59
N MET A 306 18.43 -1.92 13.65
CA MET A 306 19.57 -2.83 13.65
C MET A 306 19.09 -4.27 13.80
N ALA A 307 19.74 -5.17 13.06
CA ALA A 307 19.62 -6.61 13.27
C ALA A 307 20.34 -7.04 14.56
N LEU A 308 19.97 -8.21 15.07
CA LEU A 308 20.51 -8.79 16.31
C LEU A 308 22.04 -8.86 16.29
N TRP A 309 22.63 -9.34 15.20
CA TRP A 309 24.08 -9.45 15.05
C TRP A 309 24.78 -8.09 15.05
N GLN A 310 24.18 -7.04 14.49
CA GLN A 310 24.74 -5.68 14.55
C GLN A 310 24.74 -5.15 15.99
N ILE A 311 23.70 -5.48 16.77
CA ILE A 311 23.65 -5.13 18.20
C ILE A 311 24.76 -5.87 18.96
N LEU A 312 24.94 -7.17 18.71
CA LEU A 312 25.97 -7.98 19.37
C LEU A 312 27.39 -7.50 19.05
N VAL A 313 27.69 -7.20 17.78
CA VAL A 313 28.98 -6.60 17.39
C VAL A 313 29.24 -5.30 18.14
N ARG A 314 28.25 -4.41 18.20
CA ARG A 314 28.37 -3.13 18.93
C ARG A 314 28.50 -3.31 20.45
N ARG A 315 28.18 -4.49 20.97
CA ARG A 315 28.38 -4.89 22.36
C ARG A 315 29.69 -5.65 22.60
N GLY A 316 30.54 -5.76 21.58
CA GLY A 316 31.84 -6.41 21.66
C GLY A 316 31.80 -7.93 21.44
N SER A 317 30.69 -8.48 20.92
CA SER A 317 30.59 -9.90 20.59
C SER A 317 30.86 -10.15 19.10
N ASP A 318 31.73 -11.10 18.79
CA ASP A 318 31.94 -11.58 17.43
C ASP A 318 30.63 -12.19 16.88
N SER A 319 30.14 -11.67 15.75
CA SER A 319 28.94 -12.18 15.09
C SER A 319 29.10 -12.18 13.58
N GLY A 320 28.37 -13.06 12.91
CA GLY A 320 28.34 -13.15 11.45
C GLY A 320 27.09 -13.87 10.94
N THR A 321 26.89 -13.83 9.64
CA THR A 321 25.71 -14.42 8.98
C THR A 321 26.13 -15.21 7.74
N VAL A 322 25.43 -16.31 7.47
CA VAL A 322 25.62 -17.13 6.26
C VAL A 322 24.27 -17.37 5.61
N GLY A 323 24.12 -16.97 4.34
CA GLY A 323 22.92 -17.21 3.54
C GLY A 323 21.65 -16.55 4.07
N TRP A 324 21.75 -15.59 5.00
CA TRP A 324 20.59 -14.93 5.58
C TRP A 324 19.93 -13.98 4.56
N PRO A 325 18.62 -14.09 4.29
CA PRO A 325 17.94 -13.19 3.37
C PRO A 325 17.81 -11.78 3.94
N ALA A 326 18.79 -10.92 3.63
CA ALA A 326 18.84 -9.54 4.07
C ALA A 326 19.06 -8.60 2.88
N PRO A 327 18.63 -7.34 2.97
CA PRO A 327 19.00 -6.32 1.98
C PRO A 327 20.53 -6.16 1.90
N GLY A 328 21.09 -6.23 0.69
CA GLY A 328 22.52 -6.00 0.47
C GLY A 328 22.92 -4.51 0.37
N PRO A 329 24.22 -4.16 0.40
CA PRO A 329 25.34 -5.01 0.79
C PRO A 329 25.38 -5.22 2.31
N VAL A 330 26.03 -6.30 2.76
CA VAL A 330 26.10 -6.63 4.18
C VAL A 330 26.91 -5.58 4.96
N PRO A 331 26.51 -5.18 6.18
CA PRO A 331 27.25 -4.20 6.96
C PRO A 331 28.71 -4.65 7.24
N PRO A 332 29.70 -3.77 7.09
CA PRO A 332 31.13 -4.11 7.27
C PRO A 332 31.50 -4.40 8.73
N GLU A 333 30.60 -4.12 9.67
CA GLU A 333 30.82 -4.35 11.10
C GLU A 333 30.87 -5.85 11.47
N LEU A 334 30.40 -6.75 10.59
CA LEU A 334 30.33 -8.19 10.88
C LEU A 334 31.68 -8.90 10.68
N ARG A 335 31.96 -9.90 11.52
CA ARG A 335 33.18 -10.71 11.44
C ARG A 335 33.22 -11.55 10.16
N PHE A 336 32.07 -12.07 9.74
CA PHE A 336 31.88 -12.73 8.46
C PHE A 336 30.44 -12.54 7.98
N ALA A 337 30.29 -12.43 6.66
CA ALA A 337 29.03 -12.14 6.02
C ALA A 337 28.99 -12.79 4.64
N LEU A 338 28.49 -14.02 4.58
CA LEU A 338 28.26 -14.70 3.30
C LEU A 338 26.82 -14.42 2.88
N ALA A 339 26.65 -13.50 1.93
CA ALA A 339 25.35 -13.10 1.44
C ALA A 339 24.68 -14.24 0.65
N GLN A 340 23.35 -14.22 0.49
CA GLN A 340 22.66 -15.24 -0.29
C GLN A 340 23.08 -15.24 -1.76
N GLU A 341 23.44 -14.06 -2.28
CA GLU A 341 23.94 -13.84 -3.64
C GLU A 341 25.26 -14.59 -3.91
N PHE A 342 26.11 -14.75 -2.89
CA PHE A 342 27.34 -15.54 -2.98
C PHE A 342 27.04 -17.00 -3.33
N PHE A 343 26.00 -17.58 -2.73
CA PHE A 343 25.61 -18.98 -2.98
C PHE A 343 24.83 -19.15 -4.29
N ASN A 344 24.22 -18.08 -4.80
CA ASN A 344 23.45 -18.10 -6.05
C ASN A 344 24.32 -17.85 -7.31
N GLY A 345 25.63 -17.65 -7.16
CA GLY A 345 26.56 -17.48 -8.29
C GLY A 345 26.45 -16.15 -9.05
N GLY A 346 25.99 -15.08 -8.39
CA GLY A 346 25.88 -13.76 -9.02
C GLY A 346 27.22 -13.10 -9.33
N GLU A 347 27.32 -12.34 -10.42
CA GLU A 347 28.55 -11.68 -10.92
C GLU A 347 29.21 -10.69 -9.93
N ASP A 348 28.50 -10.24 -8.89
CA ASP A 348 29.01 -9.37 -7.82
C ASP A 348 29.67 -10.15 -6.64
N ALA A 349 29.83 -11.47 -6.75
CA ALA A 349 30.38 -12.33 -5.68
C ALA A 349 31.87 -12.06 -5.32
N THR A 350 32.56 -11.21 -6.07
CA THR A 350 34.01 -10.97 -5.95
C THR A 350 34.40 -9.81 -5.04
N THR A 351 33.45 -9.07 -4.45
CA THR A 351 33.76 -7.89 -3.58
C THR A 351 33.12 -7.95 -2.19
N ALA A 352 32.89 -9.14 -1.65
CA ALA A 352 32.50 -9.33 -0.24
C ALA A 352 33.70 -9.65 0.66
#